data_AF-Q0DTV8-F1
#
_entry.id   AF-Q0DTV8-F1
#
_cell.length_a   1.000
_cell.length_b   1.000
_cell.length_c   1.000
_cell.angle_alpha   90.00
_cell.angle_beta   90.00
_cell.angle_gamma   90.00
#
_symmetry.space_group_name_H-M   'P 1'
#
loop_
_entity.id
_entity.type
_entity.pdbx_description
1 polymer ?
#
loop_
_entity_poly.entity_id
_entity_poly.type
_entity_poly.pdbx_seq_one_letter_code
_entity_poly.pdbx_strand_id
1 'polypeptide(L)'
;MAAGRAGGAPPVTGDRYLDLLVRFVGRNAGALLDGSVTLRLHPVGLHYVASRLEALRELEAVGAGAPVDYLRAYVADLGDHRALEQLRRILRLLTSLKVVAPGPGRDPAPLSLVPFARLRVLELRGCDLSTSSAARGLLDLRHTLEKLICYNSTVRLRHVPQ
;
A
#
# COMPACT_ATOMS: atom_id res chain seq x y z
N MET A 1 -16.67 12.38 41.56
CA MET A 1 -17.34 11.79 40.38
C MET A 1 -16.26 11.52 39.33
N ALA A 2 -15.85 10.26 39.15
CA ALA A 2 -14.80 9.90 38.20
C ALA A 2 -15.42 9.69 36.81
N ALA A 3 -14.98 10.50 35.83
CA ALA A 3 -15.46 10.50 34.46
C ALA A 3 -15.12 9.19 33.74
N GLY A 4 -16.09 8.71 32.98
CA GLY A 4 -16.11 7.42 32.31
C GLY A 4 -15.14 7.26 31.15
N ARG A 5 -14.77 5.99 30.97
CA ARG A 5 -14.20 5.29 29.81
C ARG A 5 -14.14 6.09 28.49
N ALA A 6 -12.92 6.33 28.02
CA ALA A 6 -12.62 6.40 26.59
C ALA A 6 -12.01 5.07 26.16
N GLY A 7 -12.87 4.12 25.75
CA GLY A 7 -12.45 2.92 25.01
C GLY A 7 -12.04 3.32 23.60
N GLY A 8 -10.92 4.02 23.45
CA GLY A 8 -10.30 4.25 22.16
C GLY A 8 -9.66 2.95 21.71
N ALA A 9 -10.11 2.40 20.58
CA ALA A 9 -9.43 1.29 19.94
C ALA A 9 -7.93 1.64 19.84
N PRO A 10 -7.01 0.73 20.24
CA PRO A 10 -5.60 1.03 20.23
C PRO A 10 -5.18 1.46 18.82
N PRO A 11 -4.22 2.39 18.68
CA PRO A 11 -3.72 2.81 17.38
C PRO A 11 -3.37 1.57 16.57
N VAL A 12 -3.92 1.47 15.36
CA VAL A 12 -3.62 0.35 14.47
C VAL A 12 -2.15 0.47 14.09
N THR A 13 -1.31 -0.37 14.70
CA THR A 13 0.10 -0.50 14.32
C THR A 13 0.22 -1.04 12.89
N GLY A 14 1.36 -0.80 12.24
CA GLY A 14 1.60 -1.26 10.87
C GLY A 14 1.34 -2.76 10.68
N ASP A 15 1.80 -3.59 11.64
CA ASP A 15 1.62 -5.04 11.60
C ASP A 15 0.13 -5.43 11.69
N ARG A 16 -0.63 -4.78 12.58
CA ARG A 16 -2.06 -5.03 12.69
C ARG A 16 -2.82 -4.61 11.43
N TYR A 17 -2.40 -3.54 10.78
CA TYR A 17 -2.96 -3.13 9.48
C TYR A 17 -2.68 -4.19 8.41
N LEU A 18 -1.44 -4.68 8.34
CA LEU A 18 -1.03 -5.71 7.39
C LEU A 18 -1.81 -7.02 7.61
N ASP A 19 -1.95 -7.48 8.85
CA ASP A 19 -2.73 -8.67 9.20
C ASP A 19 -4.19 -8.57 8.76
N LEU A 20 -4.81 -7.41 9.01
CA LEU A 20 -6.19 -7.16 8.59
C LEU A 20 -6.31 -7.14 7.06
N LEU A 21 -5.34 -6.54 6.38
CA LEU A 21 -5.30 -6.49 4.92
C LEU A 21 -5.13 -7.88 4.31
N VAL A 22 -4.19 -8.67 4.81
CA VAL A 22 -3.96 -10.07 4.38
C VAL A 22 -5.25 -10.88 4.56
N ARG A 23 -5.90 -10.79 5.71
CA ARG A 23 -7.16 -11.52 5.97
C ARG A 23 -8.28 -11.05 5.04
N PHE A 24 -8.40 -9.74 4.81
CA PHE A 24 -9.42 -9.19 3.91
C PHE A 24 -9.19 -9.65 2.47
N VAL A 25 -7.97 -9.52 1.97
CA VAL A 25 -7.59 -9.90 0.61
C VAL A 25 -7.74 -11.41 0.41
N GLY A 26 -7.31 -12.22 1.39
CA GLY A 26 -7.46 -13.68 1.33
C GLY A 26 -8.92 -14.12 1.24
N ARG A 27 -9.85 -13.45 1.95
CA ARG A 27 -11.29 -13.76 1.91
C ARG A 27 -12.00 -13.28 0.65
N ASN A 28 -11.50 -12.19 0.04
CA ASN A 28 -12.17 -11.52 -1.08
C ASN A 28 -11.41 -11.63 -2.40
N ALA A 29 -10.39 -12.51 -2.51
CA ALA A 29 -9.49 -12.56 -3.66
C ALA A 29 -10.23 -12.69 -5.00
N GLY A 30 -11.22 -13.58 -5.11
CA GLY A 30 -12.02 -13.72 -6.33
C GLY A 30 -12.73 -12.43 -6.73
N ALA A 31 -13.47 -11.84 -5.79
CA ALA A 31 -14.23 -10.60 -5.97
C ALA A 31 -13.34 -9.36 -6.24
N LEU A 32 -12.11 -9.38 -5.72
CA LEU A 32 -11.11 -8.35 -5.97
C LEU A 32 -10.52 -8.45 -7.38
N LEU A 33 -10.34 -9.68 -7.89
CA LEU A 33 -9.74 -9.95 -9.19
C LEU A 33 -10.74 -9.80 -10.34
N ASP A 34 -12.00 -10.17 -10.13
CA ASP A 34 -13.08 -9.95 -11.10
C ASP A 34 -13.59 -8.49 -11.15
N GLY A 35 -13.20 -7.67 -10.16
CA GLY A 35 -13.52 -6.25 -10.07
C GLY A 35 -14.87 -5.94 -9.43
N SER A 36 -15.60 -6.94 -8.92
CA SER A 36 -16.86 -6.74 -8.19
C SER A 36 -16.68 -6.02 -6.85
N VAL A 37 -15.48 -6.13 -6.25
CA VAL A 37 -15.09 -5.39 -5.05
C VAL A 37 -13.88 -4.51 -5.34
N THR A 38 -13.99 -3.22 -5.03
CA THR A 38 -12.84 -2.31 -5.08
C THR A 38 -12.07 -2.35 -3.76
N LEU A 39 -10.76 -2.63 -3.83
CA LEU A 39 -9.91 -2.55 -2.66
C LEU A 39 -9.78 -1.09 -2.19
N ARG A 40 -10.10 -0.83 -0.91
CA ARG A 40 -9.97 0.48 -0.29
C ARG A 40 -8.82 0.49 0.70
N LEU A 41 -7.84 1.37 0.49
CA LEU A 41 -6.66 1.47 1.33
C LEU A 41 -6.46 2.90 1.86
N HIS A 42 -5.82 2.98 3.02
CA HIS A 42 -5.31 4.22 3.57
C HIS A 42 -3.88 4.47 3.05
N PRO A 43 -3.49 5.70 2.67
CA PRO A 43 -2.17 5.96 2.08
C PRO A 43 -1.01 5.58 3.02
N VAL A 44 -1.11 5.87 4.32
CA VAL A 44 -0.12 5.43 5.32
C VAL A 44 0.03 3.90 5.34
N GLY A 45 -1.10 3.19 5.35
CA GLY A 45 -1.08 1.73 5.38
C GLY A 45 -0.55 1.13 4.08
N LEU A 46 -0.88 1.76 2.95
CA LEU A 46 -0.32 1.38 1.64
C LEU A 46 1.19 1.62 1.57
N HIS A 47 1.69 2.73 2.11
CA HIS A 47 3.12 2.99 2.21
C HIS A 47 3.82 1.91 3.05
N TYR A 48 3.28 1.59 4.22
CA TYR A 48 3.81 0.52 5.08
C TYR A 48 3.83 -0.85 4.36
N VAL A 49 2.75 -1.21 3.65
CA VAL A 49 2.69 -2.43 2.84
C VAL A 49 3.77 -2.42 1.75
N ALA A 50 3.97 -1.29 1.06
CA ALA A 50 5.01 -1.17 0.05
C ALA A 50 6.41 -1.41 0.64
N SER A 51 6.71 -0.85 1.81
CA SER A 51 7.97 -1.09 2.51
C SER A 51 8.18 -2.56 2.89
N ARG A 52 7.14 -3.25 3.37
CA ARG A 52 7.23 -4.69 3.69
C ARG A 52 7.42 -5.57 2.45
N LEU A 53 6.81 -5.19 1.33
CA LEU A 53 7.00 -5.88 0.05
C LEU A 53 8.39 -5.64 -0.55
N GLU A 54 8.97 -4.47 -0.30
CA GLU A 54 10.34 -4.17 -0.70
C GLU A 54 11.35 -4.97 0.12
N ALA A 55 11.19 -5.04 1.45
CA ALA A 55 12.00 -5.89 2.32
C ALA A 55 11.92 -7.38 1.91
N LEU A 56 10.74 -7.87 1.51
CA LEU A 56 10.59 -9.21 0.95
C LEU A 56 11.42 -9.39 -0.34
N ARG A 57 11.40 -8.40 -1.24
CA ARG A 57 12.17 -8.45 -2.49
C ARG A 57 13.67 -8.40 -2.24
N GLU A 58 14.12 -7.61 -1.27
CA GLU A 58 15.53 -7.57 -0.85
C GLU A 58 15.99 -8.93 -0.32
N LEU A 59 15.19 -9.57 0.53
CA LEU A 59 15.46 -10.92 1.02
C LEU A 59 15.58 -11.94 -0.14
N GLU A 60 14.69 -11.88 -1.13
CA GLU A 60 14.76 -12.73 -2.33
C GLU A 60 16.05 -12.47 -3.14
N ALA A 61 16.50 -11.22 -3.24
CA ALA A 61 17.69 -10.83 -4.00
C ALA A 61 19.01 -11.25 -3.31
N VAL A 62 19.02 -11.30 -1.98
CA VAL A 62 20.18 -11.72 -1.18
C VAL A 62 20.45 -13.24 -1.26
N GLY A 63 19.50 -14.00 -1.83
CA GLY A 63 19.37 -15.46 -1.81
C GLY A 63 20.49 -16.34 -2.40
N ALA A 64 21.72 -15.86 -2.60
CA ALA A 64 22.84 -16.69 -3.05
C ALA A 64 24.16 -16.50 -2.29
N GLY A 65 24.27 -15.54 -1.36
CA GLY A 65 25.56 -15.20 -0.74
C GLY A 65 25.55 -14.74 0.72
N ALA A 66 24.39 -14.64 1.37
CA ALA A 66 24.34 -14.19 2.77
C ALA A 66 24.55 -15.34 3.78
N PRO A 67 25.18 -15.04 4.94
CA PRO A 67 25.25 -15.97 6.06
C PRO A 67 23.86 -16.46 6.50
N VAL A 68 23.74 -17.75 6.79
CA VAL A 68 22.47 -18.40 7.15
C VAL A 68 21.81 -17.75 8.38
N ASP A 69 22.61 -17.31 9.36
CA ASP A 69 22.09 -16.67 10.58
C ASP A 69 21.52 -15.28 10.30
N TYR A 70 22.10 -14.56 9.34
CA TYR A 70 21.57 -13.29 8.85
C TYR A 70 20.22 -13.49 8.16
N LEU A 71 20.12 -14.51 7.29
CA LEU A 71 18.86 -14.86 6.63
C LEU A 71 17.78 -15.26 7.64
N ARG A 72 18.12 -16.03 8.69
CA ARG A 72 17.17 -16.40 9.74
C ARG A 72 16.67 -15.21 10.54
N ALA A 73 17.57 -14.30 10.93
CA ALA A 73 17.19 -13.09 11.65
C ALA A 73 16.27 -12.19 10.80
N TYR A 74 16.58 -12.05 9.51
CA TYR A 74 15.78 -11.24 8.58
C TYR A 74 14.40 -11.86 8.31
N VAL A 75 14.33 -13.18 8.13
CA VAL A 75 13.04 -13.90 7.99
C VAL A 75 12.19 -13.77 9.26
N ALA A 76 12.80 -13.84 10.44
CA ALA A 76 12.11 -13.65 11.71
C ALA A 76 11.54 -12.23 11.85
N ASP A 77 12.27 -11.21 11.41
CA ASP A 77 11.79 -9.81 11.37
C ASP A 77 10.69 -9.57 10.32
N LEU A 78 10.75 -10.28 9.18
CA LEU A 78 9.72 -10.19 8.15
C LEU A 78 8.38 -10.83 8.58
N GLY A 79 8.41 -11.76 9.53
CA GLY A 79 7.24 -12.48 10.01
C GLY A 79 6.66 -13.43 8.96
N ASP A 80 5.35 -13.36 8.72
CA ASP A 80 4.65 -14.23 7.76
C ASP A 80 4.92 -13.81 6.30
N HIS A 81 6.12 -14.15 5.81
CA HIS A 81 6.56 -13.90 4.45
C HIS A 81 5.66 -14.56 3.39
N ARG A 82 5.02 -15.70 3.70
CA ARG A 82 4.09 -16.38 2.79
C ARG A 82 2.82 -15.56 2.57
N ALA A 83 2.26 -15.01 3.65
CA ALA A 83 1.15 -14.09 3.57
C ALA A 83 1.50 -12.82 2.76
N LEU A 84 2.71 -12.28 2.97
CA LEU A 84 3.22 -11.14 2.19
C LEU A 84 3.38 -11.47 0.70
N GLU A 85 3.90 -12.65 0.35
CA GLU A 85 3.98 -13.10 -1.03
C GLU A 85 2.60 -13.23 -1.69
N GLN A 86 1.63 -13.82 -0.98
CA GLN A 86 0.28 -13.97 -1.49
C GLN A 86 -0.38 -12.59 -1.68
N LEU A 87 -0.19 -11.68 -0.73
CA LEU A 87 -0.64 -10.30 -0.85
C LEU A 87 -0.03 -9.64 -2.09
N ARG A 88 1.30 -9.74 -2.28
CA ARG A 88 2.00 -9.21 -3.47
C ARG A 88 1.39 -9.73 -4.76
N ARG A 89 1.12 -11.04 -4.85
CA ARG A 89 0.53 -11.66 -6.05
C ARG A 89 -0.85 -11.07 -6.36
N ILE A 90 -1.70 -10.93 -5.34
CA ILE A 90 -3.06 -10.40 -5.54
C ILE A 90 -2.99 -8.91 -5.89
N LEU A 91 -2.19 -8.11 -5.18
CA LEU A 91 -2.05 -6.67 -5.46
C LEU A 91 -1.59 -6.40 -6.90
N ARG A 92 -0.68 -7.21 -7.44
CA ARG A 92 -0.22 -7.08 -8.84
C ARG A 92 -1.30 -7.38 -9.87
N LEU A 93 -2.29 -8.18 -9.52
CA LEU A 93 -3.39 -8.59 -10.40
C LEU A 93 -4.64 -7.72 -10.26
N LEU A 94 -4.70 -6.87 -9.23
CA LEU A 94 -5.83 -5.98 -9.01
C LEU A 94 -6.06 -5.04 -10.20
N THR A 95 -7.33 -4.88 -10.54
CA THR A 95 -7.80 -4.01 -11.62
C THR A 95 -8.37 -2.70 -11.09
N SER A 96 -8.85 -2.67 -9.83
CA SER A 96 -9.48 -1.49 -9.22
C SER A 96 -8.93 -1.21 -7.82
N LEU A 97 -8.50 0.04 -7.60
CA LEU A 97 -8.00 0.52 -6.31
C LEU A 97 -8.60 1.87 -5.97
N LYS A 98 -8.96 2.04 -4.70
CA LYS A 98 -9.35 3.31 -4.12
C LYS A 98 -8.48 3.63 -2.91
N VAL A 99 -7.79 4.77 -2.94
CA VAL A 99 -6.97 5.25 -1.83
C VAL A 99 -7.62 6.50 -1.25
N VAL A 100 -7.88 6.47 0.06
CA VAL A 100 -8.54 7.57 0.77
C VAL A 100 -7.67 8.00 1.94
N ALA A 101 -7.15 9.22 1.87
CA ALA A 101 -6.43 9.86 2.96
C ALA A 101 -7.41 10.37 4.03
N PRO A 102 -6.95 10.51 5.29
CA PRO A 102 -7.74 11.15 6.33
C PRO A 102 -7.88 12.65 6.01
N GLY A 103 -8.95 13.27 6.53
CA GLY A 103 -9.42 14.61 6.14
C GLY A 103 -8.40 15.76 6.24
N PRO A 104 -8.77 16.96 5.76
CA PRO A 104 -7.85 18.09 5.60
C PRO A 104 -7.22 18.49 6.95
N GLY A 105 -5.90 18.71 6.95
CA GLY A 105 -5.13 19.15 8.12
C GLY A 105 -4.19 18.11 8.73
N ARG A 106 -4.13 16.88 8.19
CA ARG A 106 -3.04 15.93 8.48
C ARG A 106 -2.03 15.91 7.34
N ASP A 107 -0.76 15.71 7.69
CA ASP A 107 0.32 15.59 6.71
C ASP A 107 -0.05 14.53 5.66
N PRO A 108 0.04 14.88 4.38
CA PRO A 108 -0.38 13.99 3.33
C PRO A 108 0.66 12.86 3.25
N ALA A 109 0.23 11.64 3.57
CA ALA A 109 1.13 10.51 3.63
C ALA A 109 1.64 10.12 2.23
N PRO A 110 2.92 9.73 2.09
CA PRO A 110 3.51 9.39 0.81
C PRO A 110 2.73 8.24 0.16
N LEU A 111 2.31 8.42 -1.09
CA LEU A 111 1.62 7.39 -1.86
C LEU A 111 2.64 6.51 -2.59
N SER A 112 2.52 5.19 -2.45
CA SER A 112 3.27 4.21 -3.24
C SER A 112 2.31 3.32 -4.03
N LEU A 113 2.42 3.39 -5.36
CA LEU A 113 1.66 2.54 -6.30
C LEU A 113 2.51 1.41 -6.88
N VAL A 114 3.78 1.30 -6.46
CA VAL A 114 4.73 0.26 -6.87
C VAL A 114 4.20 -1.18 -6.69
N PRO A 115 3.40 -1.50 -5.65
CA PRO A 115 2.87 -2.87 -5.48
C PRO A 115 1.91 -3.32 -6.60
N PHE A 116 1.40 -2.41 -7.42
CA PHE A 116 0.37 -2.70 -8.42
C PHE A 116 0.95 -2.69 -9.84
N ALA A 117 0.47 -3.59 -10.69
CA ALA A 117 0.98 -3.74 -12.06
C ALA A 117 -0.09 -3.73 -13.15
N ARG A 118 -1.37 -3.94 -12.79
CA ARG A 118 -2.49 -4.12 -13.74
C ARG A 118 -3.71 -3.27 -13.42
N LEU A 119 -3.54 -2.21 -12.64
CA LEU A 119 -4.65 -1.33 -12.32
C LEU A 119 -5.21 -0.69 -13.59
N ARG A 120 -6.53 -0.79 -13.73
CA ARG A 120 -7.35 -0.14 -14.75
C ARG A 120 -8.07 1.08 -14.19
N VAL A 121 -8.55 0.98 -12.95
CA VAL A 121 -9.26 2.05 -12.26
C VAL A 121 -8.53 2.44 -10.99
N LEU A 122 -8.12 3.70 -10.90
CA LEU A 122 -7.49 4.28 -9.72
C LEU A 122 -8.27 5.50 -9.24
N GLU A 123 -8.77 5.44 -8.01
CA GLU A 123 -9.41 6.57 -7.35
C GLU A 123 -8.56 7.04 -6.16
N LEU A 124 -8.14 8.31 -6.19
CA LEU A 124 -7.34 8.95 -5.15
C LEU A 124 -8.15 10.08 -4.50
N ARG A 125 -8.25 10.05 -3.18
CA ARG A 125 -8.90 11.10 -2.39
C ARG A 125 -7.95 11.61 -1.32
N GLY A 126 -7.63 12.90 -1.35
CA GLY A 126 -6.76 13.56 -0.36
C GLY A 126 -5.31 13.07 -0.33
N CYS A 127 -4.84 12.39 -1.38
CA CYS A 127 -3.50 11.78 -1.39
C CYS A 127 -2.43 12.78 -1.85
N ASP A 128 -1.20 12.64 -1.34
CA ASP A 128 -0.05 13.37 -1.89
C ASP A 128 0.44 12.70 -3.17
N LEU A 129 0.47 13.45 -4.27
CA LEU A 129 1.05 12.99 -5.53
C LEU A 129 2.45 13.59 -5.78
N SER A 130 2.93 14.48 -4.91
CA SER A 130 4.20 15.18 -5.09
C SER A 130 5.44 14.30 -4.88
N THR A 131 5.27 13.12 -4.29
CA THR A 131 6.36 12.17 -4.08
C THR A 131 6.77 11.49 -5.38
N SER A 132 8.07 11.33 -5.61
CA SER A 132 8.62 10.65 -6.79
C SER A 132 8.13 9.20 -6.92
N SER A 133 7.81 8.51 -5.81
CA SER A 133 7.24 7.16 -5.81
C SER A 133 5.85 7.10 -6.43
N ALA A 134 5.01 8.09 -6.14
CA ALA A 134 3.66 8.19 -6.71
C ALA A 134 3.72 8.47 -8.22
N ALA A 135 4.57 9.43 -8.62
CA ALA A 135 4.79 9.76 -10.02
C ALA A 135 5.32 8.55 -10.81
N ARG A 136 6.30 7.83 -10.25
CA ARG A 136 6.85 6.64 -10.89
C ARG A 136 5.81 5.54 -11.05
N GLY A 137 5.05 5.25 -10.00
CA GLY A 137 4.00 4.22 -10.07
C GLY A 137 2.90 4.56 -11.07
N LEU A 138 2.51 5.83 -11.21
CA LEU A 138 1.57 6.26 -12.26
C LEU A 138 2.16 6.08 -13.67
N LEU A 139 3.45 6.41 -13.86
CA LEU A 139 4.13 6.17 -15.14
C LEU A 139 4.23 4.69 -15.48
N ASP A 140 4.44 3.83 -14.49
CA ASP A 140 4.47 2.39 -14.67
C ASP A 140 3.07 1.84 -14.96
N LEU A 141 2.00 2.44 -14.46
CA LEU A 141 0.60 2.04 -14.75
C LEU A 141 0.03 2.66 -16.03
N ARG A 142 0.74 3.59 -16.69
CA ARG A 142 0.22 4.38 -17.82
C ARG A 142 -0.41 3.57 -18.97
N HIS A 143 0.03 2.33 -19.14
CA HIS A 143 -0.37 1.45 -20.24
C HIS A 143 -1.52 0.50 -19.86
N THR A 144 -1.86 0.41 -18.57
CA THR A 144 -2.98 -0.40 -18.09
C THR A 144 -4.12 0.45 -17.55
N LEU A 145 -3.83 1.69 -17.14
CA LEU A 145 -4.79 2.56 -16.47
C LEU A 145 -5.78 3.15 -17.50
N GLU A 146 -7.04 2.75 -17.35
CA GLU A 146 -8.16 3.20 -18.18
C GLU A 146 -8.87 4.42 -17.55
N LYS A 147 -8.86 4.52 -16.21
CA LYS A 147 -9.56 5.56 -15.47
C LYS A 147 -8.78 6.01 -14.24
N LEU A 148 -8.44 7.30 -14.18
CA LEU A 148 -7.86 7.97 -13.01
C LEU A 148 -8.84 9.02 -12.48
N ILE A 149 -9.18 8.95 -11.20
CA ILE A 149 -10.06 9.92 -10.54
C ILE A 149 -9.31 10.49 -9.34
N CYS A 150 -9.12 11.81 -9.29
CA CYS A 150 -8.44 12.50 -8.21
C CYS A 150 -9.36 13.54 -7.57
N TYR A 151 -9.56 13.47 -6.25
CA TYR A 151 -10.29 14.47 -5.47
C TYR A 151 -9.40 15.03 -4.36
N ASN A 152 -9.30 16.37 -4.26
CA ASN A 152 -8.50 17.07 -3.23
C ASN A 152 -7.08 16.51 -3.05
N SER A 153 -6.51 15.91 -4.09
CA SER A 153 -5.17 15.32 -4.04
C SER A 153 -4.18 16.39 -4.47
N THR A 154 -3.18 16.67 -3.63
CA THR A 154 -2.25 17.77 -3.86
C THR A 154 -1.20 17.34 -4.87
N VAL A 155 -1.22 17.97 -6.05
CA VAL A 155 -0.08 17.98 -6.96
C VAL A 155 0.75 19.21 -6.59
N ARG A 156 1.93 19.05 -5.99
CA ARG A 156 2.90 20.16 -5.92
C ARG A 156 3.50 20.38 -7.31
N LEU A 157 2.75 21.01 -8.21
CA LEU A 157 3.34 21.73 -9.35
C LEU A 157 3.97 23.02 -8.80
N ARG A 158 5.08 22.87 -8.07
CA ARG A 158 6.00 23.97 -7.74
C ARG A 158 7.38 23.56 -8.22
N HIS A 159 7.58 23.61 -9.54
CA HIS A 159 8.86 23.93 -10.22
C HIS A 159 8.65 23.75 -11.73
N VAL A 160 8.04 24.75 -12.36
CA VAL A 160 8.39 25.12 -13.74
C VAL A 160 8.94 26.55 -13.59
N PRO A 161 10.27 26.77 -13.64
CA PRO A 161 10.76 28.13 -13.80
C PRO A 161 10.26 28.62 -15.17
N GLN A 162 9.69 29.83 -15.15
CA GLN A 162 9.38 30.61 -16.35
C GLN A 162 10.63 30.84 -17.20
#